data_AF-A0A535DK81-F1
#
_entry.id   AF-A0A535DK81-F1
#
_cell.length_a   1.000
_cell.length_b   1.000
_cell.length_c   1.000
_cell.angle_alpha   90.00
_cell.angle_beta   90.00
_cell.angle_gamma   90.00
#
_symmetry.space_group_name_H-M   'P 1'
#
loop_
_entity.id
_entity.type
_entity.pdbx_description
1 polymer ?
#
loop_
_entity_poly.entity_id
_entity_poly.type
_entity_poly.pdbx_seq_one_letter_code
_entity_poly.pdbx_strand_id
1 'polypeptide(L)'
;MEGALFERLGGIDAITAVVEAFRDRVAKDDRINLKFARTDLARLTKMLIDQVCEATGGPCRYKGRSMKEAHAGMKVTKGEFTALVEDLVATLNQFKVPSAEQDALLAILGPLKSDIVEVDSNEVGTALPDEFRPAPALMT
;
A
#
# COMPACT_ATOMS: atom_id res chain seq x y z
N MET A 1 15.68 24.78 -1.29
CA MET A 1 15.38 23.45 -0.75
C MET A 1 13.95 23.15 -1.13
N GLU A 2 13.72 22.18 -2.00
CA GLU A 2 12.37 21.60 -2.10
C GLU A 2 11.99 21.03 -0.72
N GLY A 3 10.75 21.27 -0.29
CA GLY A 3 10.23 20.67 0.93
C GLY A 3 10.22 19.14 0.83
N ALA A 4 10.12 18.45 1.96
CA ALA A 4 9.92 17.01 1.98
C ALA A 4 8.72 16.63 1.08
N LEU A 5 8.77 15.45 0.45
CA LEU A 5 7.67 14.97 -0.40
C LEU A 5 6.33 14.97 0.36
N PHE A 6 6.36 14.71 1.66
CA PHE A 6 5.22 14.85 2.57
C PHE A 6 4.48 16.20 2.43
N GLU A 7 5.22 17.32 2.45
CA GLU A 7 4.64 18.66 2.32
C GLU A 7 4.09 18.90 0.92
N ARG A 8 4.80 18.43 -0.11
CA ARG A 8 4.35 18.52 -1.51
C ARG A 8 3.09 17.70 -1.77
N LEU A 9 2.92 16.59 -1.08
CA LEU A 9 1.71 15.76 -1.12
C LEU A 9 0.53 16.36 -0.33
N GLY A 10 0.72 17.50 0.36
CA GLY A 10 -0.32 18.16 1.14
C GLY A 10 -0.43 17.70 2.59
N GLY A 11 0.62 17.04 3.11
CA GLY A 11 0.71 16.62 4.49
C GLY A 11 -0.23 15.47 4.87
N ILE A 12 -0.46 15.31 6.17
CA ILE A 12 -1.10 14.10 6.73
C ILE A 12 -2.56 13.94 6.32
N ASP A 13 -3.30 15.04 6.19
CA ASP A 13 -4.73 15.00 5.83
C ASP A 13 -4.91 14.53 4.39
N ALA A 14 -4.07 15.03 3.47
CA ALA A 14 -4.08 14.61 2.06
C ALA A 14 -3.66 13.15 1.90
N ILE A 15 -2.59 12.73 2.60
CA ILE A 15 -2.15 11.32 2.62
C ILE A 15 -3.26 10.42 3.16
N THR A 16 -3.93 10.81 4.24
CA THR A 16 -5.03 10.04 4.84
C THR A 16 -6.16 9.85 3.84
N ALA A 17 -6.61 10.93 3.19
CA ALA A 17 -7.69 10.86 2.22
C ALA A 17 -7.35 9.98 1.01
N VAL A 18 -6.11 10.07 0.49
CA VAL A 18 -5.64 9.22 -0.60
C VAL A 18 -5.59 7.76 -0.18
N VAL A 19 -5.07 7.46 1.02
CA VAL A 19 -4.97 6.08 1.52
C VAL A 19 -6.34 5.45 1.74
N GLU A 20 -7.31 6.19 2.29
CA GLU A 20 -8.68 5.71 2.46
C GLU A 20 -9.35 5.41 1.11
N ALA A 21 -9.21 6.32 0.14
CA ALA A 21 -9.75 6.11 -1.21
C ALA A 21 -9.06 4.94 -1.94
N PHE A 22 -7.75 4.78 -1.76
CA PHE A 22 -6.98 3.68 -2.34
C PHE A 22 -7.41 2.33 -1.74
N ARG A 23 -7.55 2.25 -0.42
CA ARG A 23 -8.09 1.08 0.27
C ARG A 23 -9.47 0.70 -0.29
N ASP A 24 -10.36 1.67 -0.47
CA ASP A 24 -11.71 1.43 -0.98
C ASP A 24 -11.71 0.96 -2.43
N ARG A 25 -10.74 1.40 -3.24
CA ARG A 25 -10.53 0.92 -4.61
C ARG A 25 -10.06 -0.53 -4.61
N VAL A 26 -9.02 -0.84 -3.83
CA VAL A 26 -8.46 -2.20 -3.70
C VAL A 26 -9.53 -3.20 -3.22
N ALA A 27 -10.39 -2.79 -2.28
CA ALA A 27 -11.48 -3.63 -1.78
C ALA A 27 -12.50 -4.02 -2.87
N LYS A 28 -12.56 -3.28 -3.98
CA LYS A 28 -13.48 -3.49 -5.10
C LYS A 28 -12.80 -4.09 -6.34
N ASP A 29 -11.48 -4.24 -6.33
CA ASP A 29 -10.75 -4.83 -7.45
C ASP A 29 -10.68 -6.36 -7.32
N ASP A 30 -11.49 -7.07 -8.10
CA ASP A 30 -11.54 -8.55 -8.13
C ASP A 30 -10.20 -9.20 -8.53
N ARG A 31 -9.25 -8.44 -9.06
CA ARG A 31 -7.89 -8.92 -9.34
C ARG A 31 -7.07 -9.12 -8.06
N ILE A 32 -7.40 -8.45 -6.96
CA ILE A 32 -6.56 -8.42 -5.75
C ILE A 32 -7.32 -8.51 -4.43
N ASN A 33 -8.63 -8.27 -4.41
CA ASN A 33 -9.43 -8.17 -3.17
C ASN A 33 -9.35 -9.44 -2.29
N LEU A 34 -9.17 -10.63 -2.89
CA LEU A 34 -9.01 -11.89 -2.17
C LEU A 34 -7.79 -11.89 -1.22
N LYS A 35 -6.71 -11.18 -1.56
CA LYS A 35 -5.53 -11.06 -0.69
C LYS A 35 -5.80 -10.27 0.59
N PHE A 36 -6.86 -9.47 0.61
CA PHE A 36 -7.26 -8.63 1.74
C PHE A 36 -8.43 -9.21 2.56
N ALA A 37 -8.98 -10.37 2.17
CA ALA A 37 -10.20 -10.94 2.76
C ALA A 37 -10.15 -11.18 4.28
N ARG A 38 -8.96 -11.36 4.86
CA ARG A 38 -8.75 -11.57 6.31
C ARG A 38 -8.14 -10.36 7.02
N THR A 39 -7.94 -9.25 6.32
CA THR A 39 -7.22 -8.09 6.85
C THR A 39 -8.08 -7.27 7.81
N ASP A 40 -7.50 -6.86 8.94
CA ASP A 40 -8.08 -5.80 9.78
C ASP A 40 -7.92 -4.44 9.08
N LEU A 41 -9.03 -3.86 8.66
CA LEU A 41 -9.04 -2.67 7.80
C LEU A 41 -8.60 -1.41 8.54
N ALA A 42 -8.93 -1.28 9.83
CA ALA A 42 -8.51 -0.14 10.64
C ALA A 42 -6.98 -0.12 10.80
N ARG A 43 -6.40 -1.27 11.14
CA ARG A 43 -4.96 -1.45 11.20
C ARG A 43 -4.31 -1.22 9.85
N LEU A 44 -4.80 -1.81 8.76
CA LEU A 44 -4.22 -1.62 7.42
C LEU A 44 -4.13 -0.13 7.08
N THR A 45 -5.24 0.58 7.25
CA THR A 45 -5.34 2.02 6.97
C THR A 45 -4.31 2.80 7.78
N LYS A 46 -4.26 2.58 9.10
CA LYS A 46 -3.30 3.25 9.98
C LYS A 46 -1.84 2.96 9.60
N MET A 47 -1.52 1.70 9.33
CA MET A 47 -0.16 1.28 8.96
C MET A 47 0.28 1.85 7.62
N LEU A 48 -0.62 1.90 6.64
CA LEU A 48 -0.30 2.47 5.33
C LEU A 48 -0.14 4.00 5.39
N ILE A 49 -0.97 4.70 6.18
CA ILE A 49 -0.79 6.15 6.44
C ILE A 49 0.57 6.40 7.10
N ASP A 50 0.90 5.67 8.16
CA ASP A 50 2.17 5.84 8.88
C ASP A 50 3.37 5.56 7.96
N GLN A 51 3.28 4.52 7.13
CA GLN A 51 4.34 4.15 6.20
C GLN A 51 4.56 5.22 5.13
N VAL A 52 3.50 5.71 4.48
CA VAL A 52 3.60 6.78 3.47
C VAL A 52 4.08 8.08 4.10
N CYS A 53 3.53 8.44 5.27
CA CYS A 53 3.96 9.64 6.00
C CYS A 53 5.45 9.60 6.34
N GLU A 54 5.94 8.51 6.95
CA GLU A 54 7.38 8.39 7.29
C GLU A 54 8.25 8.36 6.03
N ALA A 55 7.88 7.55 5.02
CA ALA A 55 8.70 7.36 3.83
C ALA A 55 8.82 8.61 2.95
N THR A 56 7.83 9.52 3.04
CA THR A 56 7.83 10.80 2.32
C THR A 56 8.48 11.94 3.11
N GLY A 57 9.03 11.65 4.30
CA GLY A 57 9.75 12.61 5.16
C GLY A 57 8.87 13.35 6.16
N GLY A 58 7.65 12.88 6.40
CA GLY A 58 6.73 13.42 7.40
C GLY A 58 7.10 13.04 8.85
N PRO A 59 6.39 13.58 9.84
CA PRO A 59 6.72 13.39 11.26
C PRO A 59 6.29 12.03 11.83
N CYS A 60 5.58 11.20 11.07
CA CYS A 60 5.08 9.91 11.53
C CYS A 60 6.21 8.88 11.67
N ARG A 61 5.93 7.80 12.42
CA ARG A 61 6.83 6.65 12.56
C ARG A 61 6.05 5.36 12.26
N TYR A 62 6.48 4.62 11.26
CA TYR A 62 5.95 3.31 10.98
C TYR A 62 6.46 2.30 12.01
N LYS A 63 5.52 1.69 12.75
CA LYS A 63 5.81 0.67 13.78
C LYS A 63 5.25 -0.71 13.42
N GLY A 64 4.84 -0.88 12.16
CA GLY A 64 4.37 -2.15 11.66
C GLY A 64 5.50 -3.14 11.36
N ARG A 65 5.12 -4.33 10.90
CA ARG A 65 6.05 -5.35 10.41
C ARG A 65 6.81 -4.84 9.18
N SER A 66 8.01 -5.37 8.92
CA SER A 66 8.64 -5.16 7.61
C SER A 66 7.73 -5.64 6.47
N MET A 67 7.92 -5.14 5.24
CA MET A 67 7.12 -5.58 4.10
C MET A 67 7.25 -7.08 3.86
N LYS A 68 8.44 -7.63 4.06
CA LYS A 68 8.69 -9.07 3.96
C LYS A 68 7.88 -9.86 4.99
N GLU A 69 7.92 -9.47 6.26
CA GLU A 69 7.14 -10.15 7.32
C GLU A 69 5.63 -9.97 7.18
N ALA A 70 5.18 -8.83 6.66
CA ALA A 70 3.76 -8.54 6.47
C ALA A 70 3.13 -9.40 5.36
N HIS A 71 3.91 -9.72 4.31
CA HIS A 71 3.44 -10.46 3.13
C HIS A 71 3.98 -11.90 3.06
N ALA A 72 4.82 -12.32 4.00
CA ALA A 72 5.37 -13.67 4.07
C ALA A 72 4.27 -14.75 4.04
N GLY A 73 4.41 -15.69 3.09
CA GLY A 73 3.47 -16.80 2.90
C GLY A 73 2.14 -16.38 2.27
N MET A 74 1.96 -15.13 1.86
CA MET A 74 0.74 -14.67 1.18
C MET A 74 0.68 -15.15 -0.28
N LYS A 75 1.81 -15.56 -0.86
CA LYS A 75 1.94 -15.94 -2.27
C LYS A 75 1.46 -14.84 -3.21
N VAL A 76 1.86 -13.59 -2.93
CA VAL A 76 1.57 -12.46 -3.82
C VAL A 76 2.30 -12.71 -5.14
N THR A 77 1.54 -12.63 -6.22
CA THR A 77 2.06 -12.73 -7.58
C THR A 77 2.54 -11.38 -8.09
N LYS A 78 3.39 -11.38 -9.12
CA LYS A 78 3.77 -10.16 -9.84
C LYS A 78 2.55 -9.47 -10.49
N GLY A 79 1.56 -10.23 -10.96
CA GLY A 79 0.31 -9.71 -11.53
C GLY A 79 -0.49 -8.92 -10.49
N GLU A 80 -0.70 -9.48 -9.31
CA GLU A 80 -1.43 -8.81 -8.22
C GLU A 80 -0.72 -7.56 -7.72
N PHE A 81 0.61 -7.59 -7.59
CA PHE A 81 1.38 -6.39 -7.24
C PHE A 81 1.24 -5.29 -8.31
N THR A 82 1.20 -5.68 -9.59
CA THR A 82 1.02 -4.72 -10.69
C THR A 82 -0.37 -4.08 -10.64
N ALA A 83 -1.43 -4.88 -10.42
CA ALA A 83 -2.79 -4.37 -10.24
C ALA A 83 -2.90 -3.42 -9.03
N LEU A 84 -2.22 -3.72 -7.91
CA LEU A 84 -2.14 -2.83 -6.76
C LEU A 84 -1.52 -1.46 -7.11
N VAL A 85 -0.44 -1.46 -7.90
CA VAL A 85 0.21 -0.21 -8.35
C VAL A 85 -0.70 0.57 -9.30
N GLU A 86 -1.42 -0.10 -10.20
CA GLU A 86 -2.41 0.54 -11.07
C GLU A 86 -3.53 1.21 -10.25
N ASP A 87 -4.00 0.55 -9.19
CA ASP A 87 -4.98 1.13 -8.27
C ASP A 87 -4.45 2.36 -7.51
N LEU A 88 -3.18 2.33 -7.11
CA LEU A 88 -2.53 3.48 -6.49
C LEU A 88 -2.48 4.66 -7.46
N VAL A 89 -1.98 4.44 -8.68
CA VAL A 89 -1.91 5.48 -9.73
C VAL A 89 -3.29 6.03 -10.07
N ALA A 90 -4.30 5.17 -10.21
CA ALA A 90 -5.67 5.60 -10.45
C ALA A 90 -6.22 6.48 -9.33
N THR A 91 -5.86 6.17 -8.08
CA THR A 91 -6.25 6.98 -6.91
C THR A 91 -5.51 8.32 -6.88
N LEU A 92 -4.20 8.34 -7.12
CA LEU A 92 -3.43 9.60 -7.21
C LEU A 92 -3.97 10.52 -8.31
N ASN A 93 -4.35 9.95 -9.46
CA ASN A 93 -4.98 10.67 -10.56
C ASN A 93 -6.36 11.24 -10.17
N GLN A 94 -7.18 10.49 -9.44
CA GLN A 94 -8.47 10.98 -8.91
C GLN A 94 -8.28 12.21 -8.02
N PHE A 95 -7.21 12.22 -7.21
CA PHE A 95 -6.86 13.34 -6.34
C PHE A 95 -6.08 14.45 -7.06
N LYS A 96 -5.81 14.28 -8.36
CA LYS A 96 -5.04 15.22 -9.20
C LYS A 96 -3.66 15.53 -8.61
N VAL A 97 -3.04 14.54 -7.98
CA VAL A 97 -1.65 14.64 -7.51
C VAL A 97 -0.76 14.90 -8.73
N PRO A 98 0.11 15.93 -8.74
CA PRO A 98 0.92 16.22 -9.91
C PRO A 98 1.94 15.10 -10.18
N SER A 99 2.33 14.94 -11.44
CA SER A 99 3.14 13.79 -11.89
C SER A 99 4.47 13.69 -11.15
N ALA A 100 5.11 14.81 -10.82
CA ALA A 100 6.38 14.84 -10.11
C ALA A 100 6.25 14.24 -8.68
N GLU A 101 5.13 14.45 -8.00
CA GLU A 101 4.84 13.85 -6.69
C GLU A 101 4.47 12.36 -6.83
N GLN A 102 3.71 12.00 -7.87
CA GLN A 102 3.39 10.59 -8.16
C GLN A 102 4.67 9.78 -8.42
N ASP A 103 5.54 10.27 -9.31
CA ASP A 103 6.79 9.61 -9.68
C ASP A 103 7.71 9.44 -8.46
N ALA A 104 7.81 10.48 -7.62
CA ALA A 104 8.61 10.42 -6.40
C ALA A 104 8.05 9.39 -5.39
N LEU A 105 6.73 9.33 -5.21
CA LEU A 105 6.10 8.34 -4.33
C LEU A 105 6.28 6.91 -4.88
N LEU A 106 6.09 6.71 -6.17
CA LEU A 106 6.29 5.41 -6.82
C LEU A 106 7.75 4.96 -6.78
N ALA A 107 8.72 5.88 -6.87
CA ALA A 107 10.14 5.57 -6.73
C ALA A 107 10.49 5.08 -5.30
N ILE A 108 9.78 5.57 -4.29
CA ILE A 108 9.94 5.13 -2.89
C ILE A 108 9.30 3.75 -2.67
N LEU A 109 8.10 3.52 -3.20
CA LEU A 109 7.33 2.28 -2.97
C LEU A 109 7.73 1.13 -3.90
N GLY A 110 8.18 1.42 -5.11
CA GLY A 110 8.54 0.44 -6.14
C GLY A 110 9.55 -0.62 -5.68
N PRO A 111 10.65 -0.25 -4.98
CA PRO A 111 11.60 -1.21 -4.44
C PRO A 111 11.01 -2.24 -3.47
N LEU A 112 9.90 -1.92 -2.78
CA LEU A 112 9.24 -2.85 -1.85
C LEU A 112 8.70 -4.10 -2.54
N LYS A 113 8.57 -4.08 -3.87
CA LYS A 113 8.19 -5.25 -4.68
C LYS A 113 9.00 -6.50 -4.35
N SER A 114 10.30 -6.38 -4.12
CA SER A 114 11.17 -7.54 -3.83
C SER A 114 10.88 -8.20 -2.49
N ASP A 115 10.28 -7.47 -1.55
CA ASP A 115 9.87 -7.99 -0.25
C ASP A 115 8.45 -8.57 -0.26
N ILE A 116 7.64 -8.20 -1.25
CA ILE A 116 6.20 -8.49 -1.29
C ILE A 116 5.89 -9.65 -2.26
N VAL A 117 6.47 -9.64 -3.47
CA VAL A 117 6.18 -10.64 -4.49
C VAL A 117 6.93 -11.94 -4.17
N GLU A 118 6.17 -13.02 -4.00
CA GLU A 118 6.71 -14.37 -3.73
C GLU A 118 6.62 -15.31 -4.94
N VAL A 119 5.80 -14.95 -5.94
CA VAL A 119 5.53 -15.78 -7.11
C VAL A 119 5.72 -14.95 -8.38
N ASP A 120 6.67 -15.34 -9.22
CA ASP A 120 6.87 -14.72 -10.55
C ASP A 120 5.83 -15.22 -11.55
N SER A 121 4.61 -14.73 -11.40
CA SER A 121 3.45 -15.00 -12.25
C SER A 121 2.67 -13.71 -12.50
N ASN A 122 2.12 -13.55 -13.70
CA ASN A 122 1.22 -12.43 -14.02
C ASN A 122 -0.25 -12.73 -13.69
N GLU A 123 -0.54 -13.88 -13.06
CA GLU A 123 -1.88 -14.24 -12.60
C GLU A 123 -2.41 -13.21 -11.59
N VAL A 124 -3.73 -13.08 -11.53
CA VAL A 124 -4.46 -12.22 -10.59
C VAL A 124 -5.64 -12.99 -10.02
N GLY A 125 -6.19 -12.53 -8.88
CA GLY A 125 -7.32 -13.16 -8.23
C GLY A 125 -6.97 -14.51 -7.60
N THR A 126 -5.70 -14.72 -7.22
CA THR A 126 -5.31 -15.96 -6.57
C THR A 126 -5.82 -15.98 -5.13
N ALA A 127 -6.24 -17.15 -4.66
CA ALA A 127 -6.71 -17.31 -3.30
C ALA A 127 -5.61 -16.93 -2.29
N LEU A 128 -6.04 -16.44 -1.12
CA LEU A 128 -5.17 -16.26 0.01
C LEU A 128 -4.87 -17.64 0.62
N PRO A 129 -3.59 -18.06 0.79
CA PRO A 129 -3.27 -19.38 1.34
C PRO A 129 -3.90 -19.61 2.71
N ASP A 130 -4.37 -20.83 2.98
CA ASP A 130 -5.09 -21.16 4.21
C ASP A 130 -4.24 -20.89 5.45
N GLU A 131 -2.94 -21.15 5.38
CA GLU A 131 -1.93 -20.95 6.41
C GLU A 131 -1.55 -19.48 6.63
N PHE A 132 -1.83 -18.57 5.69
CA PHE A 132 -1.46 -17.17 5.86
C PHE A 132 -2.18 -16.57 7.07
N ARG A 133 -1.46 -15.78 7.87
CA ARG A 133 -2.01 -15.13 9.07
C ARG A 133 -1.71 -13.63 9.00
N PRO A 134 -2.75 -12.77 8.89
CA PRO A 134 -2.55 -11.33 8.94
C PRO A 134 -2.02 -10.94 10.32
N ALA A 135 -1.39 -9.77 10.41
CA ALA A 135 -1.01 -9.21 11.70
C ALA A 135 -2.26 -8.97 12.56
N PRO A 136 -2.16 -9.15 13.90
CA PRO A 136 -3.29 -8.93 14.79
C PRO A 136 -3.73 -7.47 14.75
N ALA A 137 -5.01 -7.22 15.08
CA ALA A 137 -5.57 -5.88 15.21
C ALA A 137 -4.74 -5.02 16.19
N LEU A 138 -4.79 -3.71 16.02
CA LEU A 138 -4.16 -2.79 16.97
C LEU A 138 -4.81 -2.97 18.35
N MET A 139 -3.99 -3.13 19.38
CA MET A 139 -4.51 -3.08 20.75
C MET A 139 -4.94 -1.65 21.03
N THR A 140 -6.24 -1.46 21.28
CA THR A 140 -6.85 -0.21 21.70
C THR A 140 -6.40 0.17 23.10
#